data_AF-E6XB00-F1
#
_entry.id   AF-E6XB00-F1
#
_cell.length_a   1.000
_cell.length_b   1.000
_cell.length_c   1.000
_cell.angle_alpha   90.00
_cell.angle_beta   90.00
_cell.angle_gamma   90.00
#
_symmetry.space_group_name_H-M   'P 1'
#
loop_
_entity.id
_entity.type
_entity.pdbx_description
1 polymer ?
#
loop_
_entity_poly.entity_id
_entity_poly.type
_entity_poly.pdbx_seq_one_letter_code
_entity_poly.pdbx_strand_id
1 'polypeptide(L)'
;MLKSILQYIIVFTLLFLVGKYTHLAILDYSIPFPLGKMYLFHYLFSMGICILIAYLAFADILKEQLSLIYLATLFLKLIFFAILFKSTVFSEVVLPRIDRFSMLIPLILFLTVEVLFISKILKKI
;
A
#
# COMPACT_ATOMS: atom_id res chain seq x y z
N MET A 1 7.73 -19.97 4.39
CA MET A 1 7.26 -19.23 3.21
C MET A 1 5.74 -19.20 3.11
N LEU A 2 5.04 -20.35 2.99
CA LEU A 2 3.58 -20.38 2.97
C LEU A 2 2.95 -19.72 4.21
N LYS A 3 3.49 -19.99 5.40
CA LYS A 3 3.05 -19.34 6.65
C LYS A 3 3.22 -17.81 6.62
N SER A 4 4.31 -17.30 6.03
CA SER A 4 4.56 -15.85 5.91
C SER A 4 3.65 -15.20 4.86
N ILE A 5 3.46 -15.85 3.70
CA ILE A 5 2.55 -15.36 2.65
C ILE A 5 1.11 -15.34 3.17
N LEU A 6 0.68 -16.41 3.84
CA LEU A 6 -0.64 -16.48 4.46
C LEU A 6 -0.82 -15.36 5.50
N GLN A 7 0.21 -15.10 6.31
CA GLN A 7 0.19 -13.98 7.26
C GLN A 7 0.02 -12.63 6.55
N TYR A 8 0.75 -12.38 5.45
CA TYR A 8 0.61 -11.12 4.70
C TYR A 8 -0.79 -10.96 4.12
N ILE A 9 -1.34 -12.02 3.52
CA ILE A 9 -2.70 -12.03 2.98
C ILE A 9 -3.68 -11.68 4.10
N ILE A 10 -3.66 -12.42 5.22
CA ILE A 10 -4.60 -12.19 6.33
C ILE A 10 -4.50 -10.76 6.85
N VAL A 11 -3.30 -10.27 7.13
CA VAL A 11 -3.11 -8.93 7.72
C VAL A 11 -3.51 -7.83 6.73
N PHE A 12 -3.12 -7.92 5.46
CA PHE A 12 -3.50 -6.91 4.47
C PHE A 12 -5.00 -6.96 4.14
N THR A 13 -5.62 -8.14 4.10
CA THR A 13 -7.07 -8.28 3.90
C THR A 13 -7.84 -7.69 5.08
N LEU A 14 -7.41 -7.98 6.32
CA LEU A 14 -8.01 -7.36 7.51
C LEU A 14 -7.84 -5.84 7.51
N LEU A 15 -6.64 -5.34 7.20
CA LEU A 15 -6.38 -3.90 7.10
C LEU A 15 -7.23 -3.24 6.02
N PHE A 16 -7.42 -3.91 4.87
CA PHE A 16 -8.29 -3.44 3.81
C PHE A 16 -9.75 -3.36 4.26
N LEU A 17 -10.30 -4.43 4.83
CA LEU A 17 -11.69 -4.46 5.27
C LEU A 17 -11.93 -3.45 6.40
N VAL A 18 -11.17 -3.57 7.49
CA VAL A 18 -11.33 -2.71 8.68
C VAL A 18 -11.05 -1.26 8.32
N GLY A 19 -9.92 -0.98 7.64
CA GLY A 19 -9.54 0.38 7.28
C GLY A 19 -10.57 1.03 6.36
N LYS A 20 -10.97 0.36 5.27
CA LYS A 20 -11.93 0.90 4.31
C LYS A 20 -13.27 1.19 4.97
N TYR A 21 -13.84 0.24 5.70
CA TYR A 21 -15.18 0.41 6.29
C TYR A 21 -15.18 1.41 7.46
N THR A 22 -14.11 1.44 8.28
CA THR A 22 -13.97 2.45 9.33
C THR A 22 -13.87 3.86 8.72
N HIS A 23 -13.06 4.00 7.67
CA HIS A 23 -12.87 5.29 7.00
C HIS A 23 -14.15 5.77 6.31
N LEU A 24 -14.90 4.85 5.69
CA LEU A 24 -16.23 5.14 5.13
C LEU A 24 -17.30 5.41 6.20
N ALA A 25 -17.18 4.89 7.41
CA ALA A 25 -18.13 5.17 8.49
C ALA A 25 -17.89 6.56 9.13
N ILE A 26 -16.64 7.06 9.07
CA ILE A 26 -16.26 8.38 9.56
C ILE A 26 -16.59 9.48 8.54
N LEU A 27 -16.46 9.17 7.24
CA LEU A 27 -16.79 10.09 6.16
C LEU A 27 -18.27 9.95 5.79
N ASP A 28 -18.97 11.07 5.58
CA ASP A 28 -20.28 11.03 4.96
C ASP A 28 -20.21 10.44 3.53
N TYR A 29 -21.33 9.88 3.05
CA TYR A 29 -21.42 9.20 1.74
C TYR A 29 -21.05 10.09 0.53
N SER A 30 -21.02 11.41 0.68
CA SER A 30 -20.72 12.39 -0.38
C SER A 30 -19.23 12.70 -0.52
N ILE A 31 -18.40 11.67 -0.69
CA ILE A 31 -16.95 11.82 -0.85
C ILE A 31 -16.60 12.11 -2.32
N PRO A 32 -15.85 13.18 -2.65
CA PRO A 32 -15.57 13.57 -4.05
C PRO A 32 -14.45 12.73 -4.72
N PHE A 33 -14.04 11.61 -4.12
CA PHE A 33 -12.94 10.79 -4.62
C PHE A 33 -13.18 9.29 -4.40
N PRO A 34 -12.57 8.42 -5.24
CA PRO A 34 -12.85 6.98 -5.22
C PRO A 34 -12.09 6.25 -4.09
N LEU A 35 -12.43 6.52 -2.82
CA LEU A 35 -11.75 5.99 -1.64
C LEU A 35 -11.60 4.46 -1.67
N GLY A 36 -12.65 3.74 -2.03
CA GLY A 36 -12.62 2.28 -2.12
C GLY A 36 -11.60 1.74 -3.13
N LYS A 37 -11.42 2.43 -4.27
CA LYS A 37 -10.41 2.06 -5.27
C LYS A 37 -8.99 2.36 -4.78
N MET A 38 -8.81 3.43 -3.99
CA MET A 38 -7.51 3.75 -3.38
C MET A 38 -7.11 2.70 -2.33
N TYR A 39 -8.03 2.30 -1.45
CA TYR A 39 -7.79 1.18 -0.53
C TYR A 39 -7.43 -0.10 -1.27
N LEU A 40 -8.14 -0.41 -2.36
CA LEU A 40 -7.87 -1.61 -3.16
C LEU A 40 -6.48 -1.54 -3.82
N PHE A 41 -6.11 -0.38 -4.35
CA PHE A 41 -4.80 -0.16 -4.93
C PHE A 41 -3.70 -0.43 -3.89
N HIS A 42 -3.75 0.22 -2.73
CA HIS A 42 -2.71 0.05 -1.71
C HIS A 42 -2.68 -1.37 -1.13
N TYR A 43 -3.84 -2.03 -0.99
CA TYR A 43 -3.95 -3.44 -0.62
C TYR A 43 -3.19 -4.34 -1.59
N LEU A 44 -3.51 -4.26 -2.88
CA LEU A 44 -2.89 -5.12 -3.89
C LEU A 44 -1.39 -4.84 -4.03
N PHE A 45 -1.00 -3.56 -4.03
CA PHE A 45 0.39 -3.15 -4.22
C PHE A 45 1.27 -3.55 -3.02
N SER A 46 0.83 -3.29 -1.79
CA SER A 46 1.61 -3.64 -0.60
C SER A 46 1.72 -5.14 -0.40
N MET A 47 0.62 -5.87 -0.61
CA MET A 47 0.65 -7.34 -0.56
C MET A 47 1.58 -7.90 -1.64
N GLY A 48 1.48 -7.39 -2.87
CA GLY A 48 2.34 -7.77 -3.99
C GLY A 48 3.82 -7.52 -3.71
N ILE A 49 4.18 -6.35 -3.18
CA ILE A 49 5.56 -6.01 -2.79
C ILE A 49 6.08 -6.97 -1.73
N CYS A 50 5.31 -7.24 -0.66
CA CYS A 50 5.75 -8.17 0.39
C CYS A 50 5.96 -9.59 -0.14
N ILE A 51 5.10 -10.07 -1.04
CA ILE A 51 5.25 -11.39 -1.68
C ILE A 51 6.47 -11.40 -2.60
N LEU A 52 6.65 -10.37 -3.44
CA LEU A 52 7.77 -10.24 -4.36
C LEU A 52 9.11 -10.22 -3.60
N ILE A 53 9.25 -9.37 -2.58
CA ILE A 53 10.47 -9.28 -1.78
C ILE A 53 10.72 -10.58 -1.02
N ALA A 54 9.68 -11.21 -0.47
CA ALA A 54 9.82 -12.51 0.19
C ALA A 54 10.29 -13.60 -0.78
N TYR A 55 9.87 -13.56 -2.04
CA TYR A 55 10.34 -14.47 -3.08
C TYR A 55 11.79 -14.18 -3.49
N LEU A 56 12.12 -12.92 -3.75
CA LEU A 56 13.48 -12.51 -4.15
C LEU A 56 14.52 -12.74 -3.04
N ALA A 57 14.09 -12.77 -1.77
CA ALA A 57 14.96 -13.10 -0.64
C ALA A 57 15.60 -14.50 -0.70
N PHE A 58 15.09 -15.40 -1.56
CA PHE A 58 15.69 -16.72 -1.79
C PHE A 58 16.74 -16.72 -2.90
N ALA A 59 16.76 -15.71 -3.77
CA ALA A 59 17.77 -15.60 -4.80
C ALA A 59 19.06 -15.05 -4.17
N ASP A 60 20.05 -15.91 -3.95
CA ASP A 60 21.31 -15.53 -3.28
C ASP A 60 21.99 -14.31 -3.92
N ILE A 61 21.88 -14.18 -5.24
CA ILE A 61 22.46 -13.07 -6.03
C ILE A 61 21.79 -11.73 -5.73
N LEU A 62 20.50 -11.74 -5.35
CA LEU A 62 19.70 -10.53 -5.18
C LEU A 62 19.57 -10.09 -3.72
N LYS A 63 20.01 -10.91 -2.76
CA LYS A 63 19.87 -10.65 -1.32
C LYS A 63 20.44 -9.29 -0.90
N GLU A 64 21.65 -8.96 -1.38
CA GLU A 64 22.32 -7.70 -1.05
C GLU A 64 21.59 -6.47 -1.63
N GLN A 65 20.78 -6.65 -2.68
CA GLN A 65 20.09 -5.57 -3.39
C GLN A 65 18.62 -5.41 -2.96
N LEU A 66 18.08 -6.26 -2.07
CA LEU A 66 16.65 -6.23 -1.72
C LEU A 66 16.18 -4.91 -1.13
N SER A 67 17.03 -4.22 -0.38
CA SER A 67 16.73 -2.88 0.15
C SER A 67 16.57 -1.86 -0.97
N LEU A 68 17.42 -1.91 -1.99
CA LEU A 68 17.34 -1.08 -3.18
C LEU A 68 16.12 -1.45 -4.03
N ILE A 69 15.86 -2.74 -4.23
CA ILE A 69 14.67 -3.22 -4.95
C ILE A 69 13.40 -2.74 -4.24
N TYR A 70 13.35 -2.82 -2.91
CA TYR A 70 12.21 -2.32 -2.14
C TYR A 70 12.01 -0.82 -2.37
N LEU A 71 13.07 -0.01 -2.29
CA LEU A 71 13.01 1.42 -2.55
C LEU A 71 12.50 1.72 -3.98
N ALA A 72 12.97 0.98 -4.98
CA ALA A 72 12.48 1.09 -6.36
C ALA A 72 10.99 0.77 -6.46
N THR A 73 10.51 -0.29 -5.79
CA THR A 73 9.09 -0.64 -5.77
C THR A 73 8.21 0.41 -5.08
N LEU A 74 8.73 1.12 -4.08
CA LEU A 74 8.04 2.25 -3.45
C LEU A 74 7.85 3.41 -4.42
N PHE A 75 8.89 3.80 -5.16
CA PHE A 75 8.76 4.84 -6.19
C PHE A 75 7.77 4.44 -7.27
N LEU A 76 7.86 3.19 -7.74
CA LEU A 76 6.95 2.62 -8.73
C LEU A 76 5.48 2.67 -8.24
N LYS A 77 5.23 2.33 -6.98
CA LYS A 77 3.90 2.42 -6.35
C LYS A 77 3.35 3.84 -6.36
N LEU A 78 4.18 4.84 -6.03
CA LEU A 78 3.76 6.24 -6.03
C LEU A 78 3.49 6.75 -7.45
N ILE A 79 4.31 6.37 -8.42
CA ILE A 79 4.10 6.71 -9.84
C ILE A 79 2.79 6.10 -10.34
N PHE A 80 2.55 4.81 -10.08
CA PHE A 80 1.30 4.17 -10.50
C PHE A 80 0.08 4.77 -9.79
N PHE A 81 0.20 5.13 -8.51
CA PHE A 81 -0.88 5.83 -7.81
C PHE A 81 -1.21 7.16 -8.51
N ALA A 82 -0.20 7.98 -8.80
CA ALA A 82 -0.37 9.26 -9.48
C ALA A 82 -0.99 9.10 -10.89
N ILE A 83 -0.63 8.05 -11.63
CA ILE A 83 -1.20 7.78 -12.96
C ILE A 83 -2.65 7.30 -12.85
N LEU A 84 -2.93 6.31 -12.00
CA LEU A 84 -4.26 5.70 -11.89
C LEU A 84 -5.30 6.64 -11.26
N PHE A 85 -4.87 7.52 -10.36
CA PHE A 85 -5.74 8.49 -9.68
C PHE A 85 -5.48 9.93 -10.16
N LYS A 86 -4.95 10.11 -11.38
CA LYS A 86 -4.58 11.42 -11.93
C LYS A 86 -5.71 12.44 -11.81
N SER A 87 -6.94 12.06 -12.13
CA SER A 87 -8.11 12.96 -12.09
C SER A 87 -8.46 13.44 -10.68
N THR A 88 -8.08 12.68 -9.65
CA THR A 88 -8.29 13.04 -8.25
C THR A 88 -7.08 13.79 -7.69
N VAL A 89 -5.86 13.32 -7.97
CA VAL A 89 -4.61 13.87 -7.46
C VAL A 89 -4.28 15.23 -8.08
N PHE A 90 -4.54 15.38 -9.38
CA PHE A 90 -4.30 16.60 -10.15
C PHE A 90 -5.60 17.26 -10.61
N SER A 91 -6.67 17.13 -9.80
CA SER A 91 -7.95 17.75 -10.13
C SER A 91 -7.82 19.27 -10.19
N GLU A 92 -8.43 19.88 -11.21
CA GLU A 92 -8.57 21.33 -11.30
C GLU A 92 -9.56 21.87 -10.25
N VAL A 93 -10.49 21.00 -9.80
CA VAL A 93 -11.39 21.32 -8.69
C VAL A 93 -10.60 21.25 -7.39
N VAL A 94 -10.52 22.38 -6.69
CA VAL A 94 -9.82 22.48 -5.41
C VAL A 94 -10.54 21.60 -4.38
N LEU A 95 -10.04 20.39 -4.19
CA LEU A 95 -10.47 19.54 -3.09
C LEU A 95 -10.18 20.25 -1.75
N PRO A 96 -11.15 20.28 -0.83
CA PRO A 96 -10.92 20.70 0.55
C PRO A 96 -9.67 20.03 1.13
N ARG A 97 -8.92 20.77 1.96
CA ARG A 97 -7.68 20.25 2.55
C ARG A 97 -7.91 18.95 3.32
N ILE A 98 -9.07 18.82 3.97
CA ILE A 98 -9.48 17.62 4.70
C ILE A 98 -9.61 16.39 3.78
N ASP A 99 -10.16 16.54 2.58
CA ASP A 99 -10.33 15.46 1.62
C ASP A 99 -8.99 14.98 1.07
N ARG A 100 -8.06 15.91 0.82
CA ARG A 100 -6.68 15.57 0.43
C ARG A 100 -5.96 14.77 1.51
N PHE A 101 -6.10 15.15 2.78
CA PHE A 101 -5.54 14.36 3.88
C PHE A 101 -6.21 12.98 3.98
N SER A 102 -7.52 12.93 3.77
CA SER A 102 -8.28 11.69 3.77
C SER A 102 -7.75 10.72 2.70
N MET A 103 -7.42 11.18 1.50
CA MET A 103 -6.80 10.37 0.44
C MET A 103 -5.43 9.78 0.82
N LEU A 104 -4.70 10.39 1.77
CA LEU A 104 -3.39 9.91 2.22
C LEU A 104 -3.48 8.82 3.29
N ILE A 105 -4.62 8.70 3.98
CA ILE A 105 -4.82 7.69 5.05
C ILE A 105 -4.60 6.26 4.52
N PRO A 106 -5.18 5.83 3.38
CA PRO A 106 -4.88 4.52 2.81
C PRO A 106 -3.38 4.34 2.56
N LEU A 107 -2.71 5.32 1.95
CA LEU A 107 -1.28 5.22 1.66
C LEU A 107 -0.47 4.96 2.93
N ILE A 108 -0.68 5.76 3.98
CA ILE A 108 0.07 5.66 5.23
C ILE A 108 -0.20 4.32 5.93
N LEU A 109 -1.47 3.92 6.06
CA LEU A 109 -1.86 2.67 6.72
C LEU A 109 -1.17 1.46 6.10
N PHE A 110 -1.27 1.32 4.78
CA PHE A 110 -0.67 0.18 4.08
C PHE A 110 0.85 0.24 4.07
N LEU A 111 1.44 1.43 3.90
CA LEU A 111 2.89 1.61 3.92
C LEU A 111 3.50 1.26 5.27
N THR A 112 2.88 1.64 6.39
CA THR A 112 3.37 1.28 7.72
C THR A 112 3.45 -0.23 7.91
N VAL A 113 2.37 -0.96 7.57
CA VAL A 113 2.36 -2.42 7.68
C VAL A 113 3.34 -3.08 6.72
N GLU A 114 3.45 -2.55 5.50
CA GLU A 114 4.42 -2.99 4.49
C GLU A 114 5.86 -2.87 5.02
N VAL A 115 6.27 -1.70 5.51
CA VAL A 115 7.61 -1.47 6.07
C VAL A 115 7.91 -2.43 7.23
N LEU A 116 6.93 -2.70 8.10
CA LEU A 116 7.10 -3.66 9.20
C LEU A 116 7.35 -5.08 8.69
N PHE A 117 6.67 -5.52 7.64
CA PHE A 117 6.92 -6.84 7.05
C PHE A 117 8.23 -6.89 6.28
N ILE A 118 8.56 -5.88 5.47
CA ILE A 118 9.82 -5.81 4.75
C ILE A 118 11.00 -5.81 5.73
N SER A 119 10.93 -5.03 6.81
CA SER A 119 11.95 -5.03 7.85
C SER A 119 12.15 -6.41 8.48
N LYS A 120 11.07 -7.18 8.67
CA LYS A 120 11.14 -8.56 9.18
C LYS A 120 11.73 -9.53 8.15
N ILE A 121 11.50 -9.32 6.86
CA ILE A 121 12.10 -10.13 5.80
C ILE A 121 13.60 -9.86 5.75
N LEU A 122 14.01 -8.59 5.68
CA LEU A 122 15.41 -8.20 5.58
C LEU A 122 16.23 -8.60 6.81
N LYS A 123 15.67 -8.55 8.02
CA LYS A 123 16.35 -9.01 9.25
C LYS A 123 16.53 -10.52 9.36
N LYS A 124 15.83 -11.30 8.55
CA LYS A 124 15.91 -12.78 8.55
C LYS A 124 16.92 -13.31 7.54
N ILE A 125 17.48 -12.43 6.72
CA ILE A 125 18.56 -12.70 5.77
C ILE A 125 19.87 -12.48 6.52
#